data_AF-U6D8J0-F1
#
_entry.id   AF-U6D8J0-F1
#
_cell.length_a   1.000
_cell.length_b   1.000
_cell.length_c   1.000
_cell.angle_alpha   90.00
_cell.angle_beta   90.00
_cell.angle_gamma   90.00
#
_symmetry.space_group_name_H-M   'P 1'
#
loop_
_entity.id
_entity.type
_entity.pdbx_description
1 polymer ?
#
loop_
_entity_poly.entity_id
_entity_poly.type
_entity_poly.pdbx_seq_one_letter_code
_entity_poly.pdbx_strand_id
1 'polypeptide(L)'
;WFGFAFPNMLLMLLLAWLWIQCVFMRLSFKKSWGCGLESRNHEKAAYEVLREEYRKLGPFSFAEANVLLCFVLLVGLWFSRDPGFMPGWVSLAWKEGETKYVSDATVATFVATLLFVVPSQKPQFSFRGQTEEERKAPFYPPALLTWKVIQEKVPWGIVLLLGGGFALAKGCEASGLSEWMGKQMEPLRSVSPTAVTLILSLLVAVFTECTSNVATTTLFLPIFASMSRTIGLNPLYVMLPC
;
A
#
# COMPACT_ATOMS: atom_id res chain seq x y z
N TRP A 1 -4.90 -10.08 0.40
CA TRP A 1 -3.84 -9.40 -0.38
C TRP A 1 -2.45 -9.64 0.20
N PHE A 2 -2.17 -9.28 1.46
CA PHE A 2 -0.85 -9.47 2.09
C PHE A 2 -0.32 -10.91 1.98
N GLY A 3 -1.13 -11.92 2.34
CA GLY A 3 -0.71 -13.33 2.27
C GLY A 3 -0.35 -13.84 0.87
N PHE A 4 -0.85 -13.21 -0.19
CA PHE A 4 -0.52 -13.54 -1.58
C PHE A 4 0.68 -12.72 -2.08
N ALA A 5 0.64 -11.40 -1.88
CA ALA A 5 1.63 -10.49 -2.43
C ALA A 5 2.98 -10.53 -1.69
N PHE A 6 2.99 -10.78 -0.38
CA PHE A 6 4.22 -10.75 0.42
C PHE A 6 5.21 -11.87 0.04
N PRO A 7 4.80 -13.15 -0.08
CA PRO A 7 5.69 -14.19 -0.58
C PRO A 7 6.20 -13.91 -2.00
N ASN A 8 5.31 -13.40 -2.88
CA ASN A 8 5.68 -13.05 -4.24
C ASN A 8 6.70 -11.90 -4.28
N MET A 9 6.52 -10.87 -3.45
CA MET A 9 7.46 -9.76 -3.33
C MET A 9 8.86 -10.25 -2.92
N LEU A 10 8.95 -11.14 -1.91
CA LEU A 10 10.23 -11.70 -1.48
C LEU A 10 10.90 -12.51 -2.61
N LEU A 11 10.13 -13.36 -3.29
CA LEU A 11 10.62 -14.15 -4.41
C LEU A 11 11.12 -13.26 -5.56
N MET A 12 10.34 -12.26 -5.96
CA MET A 12 10.72 -11.34 -7.04
C MET A 12 11.91 -10.47 -6.66
N LEU A 13 12.01 -10.02 -5.41
CA LEU A 13 13.18 -9.27 -4.92
C LEU A 13 14.45 -10.12 -5.00
N LEU A 14 14.38 -11.39 -4.59
CA LEU A 14 15.49 -12.33 -4.70
C LEU A 14 15.87 -12.59 -6.16
N LEU A 15 14.89 -12.80 -7.05
CA LEU A 15 15.14 -12.99 -8.48
C LEU A 15 15.76 -11.74 -9.14
N ALA A 16 15.25 -10.56 -8.82
CA ALA A 16 15.79 -9.28 -9.31
C ALA A 16 17.22 -9.06 -8.81
N TRP A 17 17.47 -9.35 -7.53
CA TRP A 17 18.81 -9.29 -6.97
C TRP A 17 19.76 -10.26 -7.68
N LEU A 18 19.37 -11.52 -7.87
CA LEU A 18 20.14 -12.52 -8.61
C LEU A 18 20.40 -12.07 -10.06
N TRP A 19 19.38 -11.51 -10.73
CA TRP A 19 19.50 -11.01 -12.10
C TRP A 19 20.56 -9.91 -12.22
N ILE A 20 20.50 -8.89 -11.35
CA ILE A 20 21.48 -7.80 -11.32
C ILE A 20 22.89 -8.34 -11.02
N GLN A 21 23.02 -9.29 -10.09
CA GLN A 21 24.29 -9.93 -9.76
C GLN A 21 24.90 -10.69 -10.94
N CYS A 22 24.07 -11.44 -11.68
CA CYS A 22 24.48 -12.19 -12.85
C CYS A 22 24.91 -11.26 -14.00
N VAL A 23 24.10 -10.25 -14.30
CA VAL A 23 24.30 -9.37 -15.46
C VAL A 23 25.40 -8.33 -15.23
N PHE A 24 25.34 -7.58 -14.12
CA PHE A 24 26.26 -6.47 -13.88
C PHE A 24 27.51 -6.87 -13.10
N MET A 25 27.39 -7.82 -12.17
CA MET A 25 28.50 -8.21 -11.29
C MET A 25 29.17 -9.53 -11.68
N ARG A 26 28.76 -10.13 -12.82
CA ARG A 26 29.40 -11.30 -13.45
C ARG A 26 29.67 -12.44 -12.45
N LEU A 27 28.71 -12.67 -11.53
CA LEU A 27 28.79 -13.67 -10.46
C LEU A 27 29.97 -13.48 -9.48
N SER A 28 30.48 -12.26 -9.34
CA SER A 28 31.50 -11.91 -8.33
C SER A 28 30.90 -11.83 -6.92
N PHE A 29 30.34 -12.94 -6.44
CA PHE A 29 29.82 -13.08 -5.07
C PHE A 29 30.85 -12.66 -4.01
N LYS A 30 32.15 -12.86 -4.28
CA LYS A 30 33.25 -12.39 -3.42
C LYS A 30 33.26 -10.86 -3.21
N LYS A 31 32.84 -10.07 -4.20
CA LYS A 31 32.80 -8.60 -4.11
C LYS A 31 31.54 -8.11 -3.40
N SER A 32 30.40 -8.79 -3.58
CA SER A 32 29.16 -8.53 -2.83
C SER A 32 29.20 -8.96 -1.37
N TRP A 33 29.98 -9.99 -1.03
CA TRP A 33 30.14 -10.46 0.36
C TRP A 33 31.24 -9.73 1.14
N GLY A 34 31.78 -8.62 0.59
CA GLY A 34 32.70 -7.74 1.31
C GLY A 34 34.19 -8.13 1.29
N CYS A 35 34.67 -8.96 0.35
CA CYS A 35 36.11 -9.26 0.22
C CYS A 35 36.86 -8.27 -0.71
N GLY A 36 36.64 -6.96 -0.55
CA GLY A 36 37.38 -5.91 -1.26
C GLY A 36 37.87 -4.81 -0.31
N LEU A 37 39.19 -4.63 -0.21
CA LEU A 37 39.80 -3.62 0.68
C LEU A 37 39.35 -2.17 0.36
N GLU A 38 39.04 -1.89 -0.92
CA GLU A 38 38.51 -0.60 -1.40
C GLU A 38 37.06 -0.34 -0.98
N SER A 39 36.16 -1.35 -0.97
CA SER A 39 34.77 -1.12 -0.53
C SER A 39 34.72 -0.76 0.95
N ARG A 40 35.65 -1.30 1.76
CA ARG A 40 35.72 -1.04 3.19
C ARG A 40 35.99 0.43 3.54
N ASN A 41 36.71 1.17 2.68
CA ASN A 41 36.96 2.60 2.91
C ASN A 41 35.75 3.46 2.50
N HIS A 42 35.12 3.16 1.37
CA HIS A 42 33.88 3.83 0.95
C HIS A 42 32.70 3.52 1.88
N GLU A 43 32.60 2.29 2.38
CA GLU A 43 31.62 1.89 3.40
C GLU A 43 31.82 2.65 4.71
N LYS A 44 33.07 2.84 5.14
CA LYS A 44 33.38 3.65 6.33
C LYS A 44 32.98 5.11 6.15
N ALA A 45 33.32 5.71 5.01
CA ALA A 45 32.92 7.09 4.70
C ALA A 45 31.39 7.23 4.64
N ALA A 46 30.68 6.28 4.00
CA ALA A 46 29.22 6.26 3.97
C ALA A 46 28.61 6.08 5.37
N TYR A 47 29.20 5.21 6.19
CA TYR A 47 28.76 4.98 7.57
C TYR A 47 28.95 6.22 8.45
N GLU A 48 30.06 6.96 8.27
CA GLU A 48 30.31 8.21 8.97
C GLU A 48 29.26 9.27 8.61
N VAL A 49 28.94 9.43 7.31
CA VAL A 49 27.86 10.32 6.86
C VAL A 49 26.51 9.91 7.46
N LEU A 50 26.16 8.62 7.41
CA LEU A 50 24.93 8.10 8.03
C LEU A 50 24.87 8.38 9.53
N ARG A 51 26.00 8.22 10.23
CA ARG A 51 26.10 8.46 11.67
C ARG A 51 26.00 9.94 12.01
N GLU A 52 26.57 10.81 11.17
CA GLU A 52 26.42 12.25 11.32
C GLU A 52 24.97 12.69 11.13
N GLU A 53 24.29 12.22 10.08
CA GLU A 53 22.87 12.49 9.85
C GLU A 53 21.99 11.91 10.99
N TYR A 54 22.29 10.70 11.46
CA TYR A 54 21.62 10.11 12.62
C TYR A 54 21.80 10.97 13.88
N ARG A 55 23.00 11.53 14.09
CA ARG A 55 23.25 12.41 15.22
C ARG A 55 22.53 13.76 15.07
N LYS A 56 22.32 14.26 13.85
CA LYS A 56 21.58 15.51 13.58
C LYS A 56 20.08 15.39 13.86
N LEU A 57 19.49 14.20 13.73
CA LEU A 57 18.06 13.95 13.99
C LEU A 57 17.66 14.22 15.46
N GLY A 58 18.60 14.07 16.41
CA GLY A 58 18.34 14.31 17.83
C GLY A 58 17.55 13.19 18.51
N PRO A 59 17.12 13.39 19.77
CA PRO A 59 16.36 12.38 20.52
C PRO A 59 14.93 12.24 19.99
N PHE A 60 14.40 11.01 20.08
CA PHE A 60 13.06 10.64 19.62
C PHE A 60 11.98 11.59 20.14
N SER A 61 11.27 12.26 19.22
CA SER A 61 10.30 13.29 19.59
C SER A 61 8.97 12.69 20.07
N PHE A 62 8.22 13.46 20.87
CA PHE A 62 6.88 13.01 21.31
C PHE A 62 5.91 12.83 20.13
N ALA A 63 6.04 13.68 19.10
CA ALA A 63 5.28 13.54 17.87
C ALA A 63 5.60 12.22 17.16
N GLU A 64 6.89 11.88 16.99
CA GLU A 64 7.32 10.60 16.41
C GLU A 64 6.80 9.40 17.20
N ALA A 65 6.82 9.48 18.53
CA ALA A 65 6.28 8.43 19.40
C ALA A 65 4.79 8.19 19.15
N ASN A 66 4.00 9.26 19.05
CA ASN A 66 2.57 9.15 18.81
C ASN A 66 2.26 8.68 17.38
N VAL A 67 3.04 9.10 16.37
CA VAL A 67 2.91 8.59 15.00
C VAL A 67 3.24 7.10 14.94
N LEU A 68 4.30 6.66 15.61
CA LEU A 68 4.67 5.25 15.71
C LEU A 68 3.56 4.44 16.40
N LEU A 69 2.98 4.97 17.48
CA LEU A 69 1.84 4.34 18.15
C LEU A 69 0.64 4.20 17.22
N CYS A 70 0.27 5.26 16.49
CA CYS A 70 -0.82 5.23 15.52
C CYS A 70 -0.56 4.23 14.39
N PHE A 71 0.69 4.13 13.92
CA PHE A 71 1.11 3.18 12.90
C PHE A 71 1.02 1.73 13.39
N VAL A 72 1.53 1.43 14.58
CA VAL A 72 1.42 0.10 15.19
C VAL A 72 -0.04 -0.27 15.42
N LEU A 73 -0.87 0.69 15.86
CA LEU A 73 -2.30 0.50 16.05
C LEU A 73 -3.00 0.21 14.71
N LEU A 74 -2.66 0.92 13.63
CA LEU A 74 -3.17 0.67 12.28
C LEU A 74 -2.86 -0.75 11.82
N VAL A 75 -1.59 -1.16 11.92
CA VAL A 75 -1.14 -2.50 11.51
C VAL A 75 -1.82 -3.56 12.37
N GLY A 76 -1.88 -3.34 13.69
CA GLY A 76 -2.56 -4.23 14.62
C GLY A 76 -4.03 -4.42 14.27
N LEU A 77 -4.77 -3.34 14.01
CA LEU A 77 -6.17 -3.39 13.60
C LEU A 77 -6.37 -4.09 12.25
N TRP A 78 -5.50 -3.86 11.26
CA TRP A 78 -5.59 -4.56 9.97
C TRP A 78 -5.37 -6.07 10.10
N PHE A 79 -4.33 -6.50 10.82
CA PHE A 79 -4.03 -7.93 10.98
C PHE A 79 -5.04 -8.65 11.87
N SER A 80 -5.57 -7.98 12.91
CA SER A 80 -6.56 -8.57 13.82
C SER A 80 -8.00 -8.49 13.31
N ARG A 81 -8.24 -7.86 12.14
CA ARG A 81 -9.58 -7.69 11.55
C ARG A 81 -10.26 -9.01 11.24
N ASP A 82 -9.61 -9.82 10.41
CA ASP A 82 -10.06 -11.17 10.05
C ASP A 82 -8.83 -12.05 9.83
N PRO A 83 -8.22 -12.52 10.92
CA PRO A 83 -6.96 -13.27 10.84
C PRO A 83 -7.14 -14.70 10.30
N GLY A 84 -8.38 -15.16 10.11
CA GLY A 84 -8.70 -16.47 9.52
C GLY A 84 -8.46 -17.69 10.42
N PHE A 85 -7.64 -17.57 11.47
CA PHE A 85 -7.38 -18.65 12.44
C PHE A 85 -8.12 -18.49 13.78
N MET A 86 -8.57 -17.26 14.09
CA MET A 86 -9.39 -16.94 15.25
C MET A 86 -10.46 -15.92 14.86
N PRO A 87 -11.60 -15.86 15.57
CA PRO A 87 -12.58 -14.80 15.38
C PRO A 87 -11.90 -13.44 15.54
N GLY A 88 -11.76 -12.69 14.45
CA GLY A 88 -11.17 -11.35 14.48
C GLY A 88 -12.05 -10.37 15.25
N TRP A 89 -11.53 -9.18 15.58
CA TRP A 89 -12.30 -8.20 16.36
C TRP A 89 -13.61 -7.77 15.67
N VAL A 90 -13.72 -7.95 14.36
CA VAL A 90 -14.96 -7.72 13.60
C VAL A 90 -16.11 -8.58 14.13
N SER A 91 -15.84 -9.84 14.46
CA SER A 91 -16.85 -10.77 15.00
C SER A 91 -17.25 -10.47 16.46
N LEU A 92 -16.36 -9.80 17.21
CA LEU A 92 -16.58 -9.45 18.62
C LEU A 92 -17.31 -8.11 18.77
N ALA A 93 -17.01 -7.16 17.90
CA ALA A 93 -17.50 -5.79 17.99
C ALA A 93 -18.83 -5.59 17.26
N TRP A 94 -19.18 -6.43 16.27
CA TRP A 94 -20.45 -6.34 15.54
C TRP A 94 -21.05 -7.72 15.23
N LYS A 95 -22.27 -7.97 15.73
CA LYS A 95 -23.03 -9.22 15.54
C LYS A 95 -23.39 -9.45 14.07
N GLU A 96 -23.33 -10.71 13.65
CA GLU A 96 -23.76 -11.16 12.31
C GLU A 96 -25.18 -10.67 11.98
N GLY A 97 -25.30 -9.84 10.94
CA GLY A 97 -26.58 -9.40 10.39
C GLY A 97 -26.68 -7.91 10.06
N GLU A 98 -25.95 -7.02 10.74
CA GLU A 98 -26.21 -5.57 10.65
C GLU A 98 -25.13 -4.73 9.95
N THR A 99 -23.91 -5.25 9.69
CA THR A 99 -22.81 -4.38 9.20
C THR A 99 -22.11 -4.88 7.95
N LYS A 100 -22.68 -4.52 6.79
CA LYS A 100 -22.04 -4.67 5.46
C LYS A 100 -20.89 -3.66 5.20
N TYR A 101 -20.51 -2.85 6.18
CA TYR A 101 -19.68 -1.64 5.98
C TYR A 101 -18.33 -1.64 6.70
N VAL A 102 -17.97 -2.69 7.45
CA VAL A 102 -16.64 -2.77 8.10
C VAL A 102 -15.61 -3.28 7.08
N SER A 103 -14.70 -2.41 6.66
CA SER A 103 -13.67 -2.71 5.67
C SER A 103 -12.30 -2.20 6.11
N ASP A 104 -11.25 -2.48 5.33
CA ASP A 104 -9.89 -1.94 5.58
C ASP A 104 -9.88 -0.41 5.56
N ALA A 105 -10.81 0.19 4.80
CA ALA A 105 -10.99 1.64 4.74
C ALA A 105 -11.48 2.20 6.08
N THR A 106 -12.38 1.51 6.79
CA THR A 106 -12.90 1.95 8.10
C THR A 106 -11.77 2.09 9.12
N VAL A 107 -10.85 1.11 9.14
CA VAL A 107 -9.66 1.13 10.01
C VAL A 107 -8.75 2.31 9.66
N ALA A 108 -8.48 2.51 8.36
CA ALA A 108 -7.65 3.62 7.90
C ALA A 108 -8.27 4.99 8.22
N THR A 109 -9.58 5.16 8.00
CA THR A 109 -10.30 6.40 8.34
C THR A 109 -10.28 6.66 9.85
N PHE A 110 -10.48 5.62 10.67
CA PHE A 110 -10.41 5.76 12.13
C PHE A 110 -9.03 6.26 12.58
N VAL A 111 -7.94 5.63 12.14
CA VAL A 111 -6.59 6.08 12.50
C VAL A 111 -6.28 7.46 11.93
N ALA A 112 -6.74 7.77 10.71
CA ALA A 112 -6.58 9.10 10.12
C ALA A 112 -7.30 10.18 10.96
N THR A 113 -8.53 9.92 11.43
CA THR A 113 -9.22 10.84 12.35
C THR A 113 -8.50 10.97 13.68
N LEU A 114 -7.89 9.89 14.18
CA LEU A 114 -7.12 9.89 15.42
C LEU A 114 -5.87 10.78 15.30
N LEU A 115 -5.21 10.80 14.14
CA LEU A 115 -4.08 11.72 13.88
C LEU A 115 -4.46 13.21 13.91
N PHE A 116 -5.72 13.56 13.67
CA PHE A 116 -6.22 14.93 13.84
C PHE A 116 -6.52 15.30 15.29
N VAL A 117 -6.73 14.30 16.15
CA VAL A 117 -7.07 14.49 17.57
C VAL A 117 -5.82 14.44 18.45
N VAL A 118 -4.85 13.58 18.11
CA VAL A 118 -3.67 13.35 18.94
C VAL A 118 -2.71 14.55 18.89
N PRO A 119 -2.28 15.05 20.07
CA PRO A 119 -1.40 16.19 20.16
C PRO A 119 0.03 15.84 19.70
N SER A 120 0.68 16.80 19.02
CA SER A 120 2.08 16.69 18.60
C SER A 120 3.09 16.97 19.73
N GLN A 121 2.67 17.69 20.78
CA GLN A 121 3.50 18.04 21.92
C GLN A 121 2.93 17.46 23.23
N LYS A 122 3.81 17.21 24.21
CA LYS A 122 3.38 16.70 25.51
C LYS A 122 2.45 17.73 26.17
N PRO A 123 1.23 17.35 26.60
CA PRO A 123 0.39 18.26 27.34
C PRO A 123 1.10 18.61 28.66
N GLN A 124 1.44 19.89 28.84
CA GLN A 124 2.04 20.37 30.08
C GLN A 124 0.95 20.40 31.17
N PHE A 125 0.78 19.29 31.89
CA PHE A 125 -0.07 19.20 33.09
C PHE A 125 0.61 19.76 34.36
N SER A 126 1.71 20.51 34.22
CA SER A 126 2.39 21.11 35.37
C SER A 126 1.63 22.36 35.86
N PHE A 127 0.95 22.22 37.00
CA PHE A 127 0.31 23.30 37.74
C PHE A 127 1.29 24.17 38.55
N ARG A 128 2.61 23.91 38.46
CA ARG A 128 3.60 24.55 39.34
C ARG A 128 4.63 25.33 38.53
N GLY A 129 4.50 26.66 38.58
CA GLY A 129 5.47 27.63 38.08
C GLY A 129 5.55 27.70 36.55
N GLN A 130 4.48 28.16 35.89
CA GLN A 130 4.53 28.44 34.45
C GLN A 130 5.28 29.74 34.20
N THR A 131 6.21 29.71 33.24
CA THR A 131 6.91 30.88 32.71
C THR A 131 5.95 31.67 31.81
N GLU A 132 6.05 33.02 31.69
CA GLU A 132 5.08 33.83 30.91
C GLU A 132 4.90 33.37 29.45
N GLU A 133 5.92 32.73 28.86
CA GLU A 133 5.87 32.18 27.50
C GLU A 133 5.01 30.90 27.40
N GLU A 134 4.99 30.03 28.42
CA GLU A 134 4.14 28.83 28.47
C GLU A 134 2.66 29.21 28.64
N ARG A 135 2.38 30.37 29.22
CA ARG A 135 1.04 30.93 29.39
C ARG A 135 0.43 31.47 28.09
N LYS A 136 1.26 31.78 27.08
CA LYS A 136 0.84 32.21 25.73
C LYS A 136 0.69 31.05 24.75
N ALA A 137 1.16 29.86 25.11
CA ALA A 137 0.93 28.67 24.30
C ALA A 137 -0.58 28.30 24.34
N PRO A 138 -1.20 27.97 23.21
CA PRO A 138 -2.60 27.54 23.20
C PRO A 138 -2.77 26.32 24.11
N PHE A 139 -3.86 26.31 24.90
CA PHE A 139 -4.20 25.23 25.85
C PHE A 139 -4.24 23.84 25.18
N TYR A 140 -4.48 23.79 23.86
CA TYR A 140 -4.33 22.60 23.05
C TYR A 140 -3.09 22.72 22.13
N PRO A 141 -2.09 21.84 22.27
CA PRO A 141 -0.98 21.79 21.33
C PRO A 141 -1.47 21.38 19.94
N PRO A 142 -0.75 21.75 18.86
CA PRO A 142 -1.18 21.43 17.50
C PRO A 142 -1.29 19.92 17.31
N ALA A 143 -2.30 19.49 16.54
CA ALA A 143 -2.49 18.09 16.17
C ALA A 143 -1.31 17.56 15.33
N LEU A 144 -1.10 16.24 15.34
CA LEU A 144 -0.08 15.59 14.51
C LEU A 144 -0.29 15.84 13.02
N LEU A 145 -1.55 15.91 12.58
CA LEU A 145 -1.91 16.09 11.18
C LEU A 145 -2.78 17.33 11.01
N THR A 146 -2.41 18.18 10.05
CA THR A 146 -3.19 19.38 9.68
C THR A 146 -3.84 19.17 8.33
N TRP A 147 -5.04 19.71 8.12
CA TRP A 147 -5.79 19.58 6.86
C TRP A 147 -4.98 20.03 5.63
N LYS A 148 -4.21 21.11 5.78
CA LYS A 148 -3.31 21.61 4.71
C LYS A 148 -2.35 20.54 4.20
N VAL A 149 -1.79 19.72 5.11
CA VAL A 149 -0.86 18.65 4.76
C VAL A 149 -1.58 17.55 3.99
N ILE A 150 -2.78 17.15 4.42
CA ILE A 150 -3.59 16.18 3.68
C ILE A 150 -3.91 16.69 2.28
N GLN A 151 -4.38 17.93 2.18
CA GLN A 151 -4.78 18.51 0.90
C GLN A 151 -3.62 18.54 -0.10
N GLU A 152 -2.40 18.85 0.34
CA GLU A 152 -1.21 18.92 -0.51
C GLU A 152 -0.64 17.53 -0.83
N LYS A 153 -0.61 16.62 0.15
CA LYS A 153 0.09 15.32 0.02
C LYS A 153 -0.79 14.20 -0.54
N VAL A 154 -2.12 14.29 -0.43
CA VAL A 154 -3.01 13.26 -0.96
C VAL A 154 -3.18 13.43 -2.47
N PRO A 155 -2.91 12.39 -3.28
CA PRO A 155 -3.10 12.45 -4.72
C PRO A 155 -4.59 12.29 -5.08
N TRP A 156 -5.36 13.38 -4.96
CA TRP A 156 -6.81 13.41 -5.25
C TRP A 156 -7.17 12.91 -6.65
N GLY A 157 -6.28 13.11 -7.63
CA GLY A 157 -6.44 12.59 -8.97
C GLY A 157 -6.59 11.07 -9.02
N ILE A 158 -5.86 10.32 -8.18
CA ILE A 158 -5.97 8.85 -8.11
C ILE A 158 -7.31 8.45 -7.51
N VAL A 159 -7.79 9.16 -6.49
CA VAL A 159 -9.10 8.89 -5.87
C VAL A 159 -10.23 9.07 -6.88
N LEU A 160 -10.21 10.17 -7.65
CA LEU A 160 -11.18 10.44 -8.71
C LEU A 160 -11.06 9.43 -9.86
N LEU A 161 -9.85 9.06 -10.25
CA LEU A 161 -9.58 8.09 -11.32
C LEU A 161 -10.14 6.70 -10.97
N LEU A 162 -9.86 6.21 -9.76
CA LEU A 162 -10.38 4.92 -9.29
C LEU A 162 -11.91 4.95 -9.16
N GLY A 163 -12.47 6.02 -8.61
CA GLY A 163 -13.92 6.21 -8.51
C GLY A 163 -14.61 6.24 -9.87
N GLY A 164 -14.02 6.96 -10.84
CA GLY A 164 -14.47 6.99 -12.24
C GLY A 164 -14.38 5.62 -12.92
N GLY A 165 -13.31 4.86 -12.65
CA GLY A 165 -13.14 3.49 -13.14
C GLY A 165 -14.25 2.54 -12.63
N PHE A 166 -14.60 2.63 -11.35
CA PHE A 166 -15.71 1.84 -10.79
C PHE A 166 -17.07 2.27 -11.33
N ALA A 167 -17.29 3.59 -11.51
CA ALA A 167 -18.52 4.11 -12.12
C ALA A 167 -18.67 3.64 -13.58
N LEU A 168 -17.58 3.67 -14.36
CA LEU A 168 -17.55 3.16 -15.73
C LEU A 168 -17.82 1.65 -15.75
N ALA A 169 -17.17 0.87 -14.88
CA ALA A 169 -17.41 -0.58 -14.79
C ALA A 169 -18.89 -0.90 -14.52
N LYS A 170 -19.51 -0.14 -13.60
CA LYS A 170 -20.95 -0.23 -13.31
C LYS A 170 -21.81 0.20 -14.49
N GLY A 171 -21.42 1.23 -15.23
CA GLY A 171 -22.09 1.66 -16.46
C GLY A 171 -22.02 0.60 -17.57
N CYS A 172 -20.89 -0.08 -17.74
CA CYS A 172 -20.76 -1.20 -18.68
C CYS A 172 -21.63 -2.41 -18.30
N GLU A 173 -21.74 -2.69 -17.00
CA GLU A 173 -22.62 -3.74 -16.46
C GLU A 173 -24.10 -3.38 -16.70
N ALA A 174 -24.51 -2.15 -16.36
CA ALA A 174 -25.89 -1.69 -16.49
C ALA A 174 -26.35 -1.52 -17.95
N SER A 175 -25.44 -1.18 -18.86
CA SER A 175 -25.74 -1.04 -20.30
C SER A 175 -25.78 -2.36 -21.06
N GLY A 176 -25.40 -3.48 -20.43
CA GLY A 176 -25.28 -4.78 -21.11
C GLY A 176 -24.05 -4.90 -22.01
N LEU A 177 -23.20 -3.86 -22.09
CA LEU A 177 -21.96 -3.89 -22.88
C LEU A 177 -21.01 -4.99 -22.37
N SER A 178 -20.95 -5.16 -21.05
CA SER A 178 -20.19 -6.24 -20.40
C SER A 178 -20.59 -7.63 -20.89
N GLU A 179 -21.90 -7.87 -21.06
CA GLU A 179 -22.42 -9.16 -21.54
C GLU A 179 -22.19 -9.33 -23.04
N TRP A 180 -22.40 -8.28 -23.83
CA TRP A 180 -22.14 -8.30 -25.28
C TRP A 180 -20.67 -8.58 -25.58
N MET A 181 -19.75 -7.88 -24.89
CA MET A 181 -18.31 -8.07 -25.07
C MET A 181 -17.87 -9.46 -24.62
N GLY A 182 -18.47 -9.96 -23.52
CA GLY A 182 -18.24 -11.31 -23.06
C GLY A 182 -18.64 -12.40 -24.07
N LYS A 183 -19.77 -12.25 -24.77
CA LYS A 183 -20.18 -13.15 -25.87
C LYS A 183 -19.17 -13.17 -27.02
N GLN A 184 -18.55 -12.04 -27.35
CA GLN A 184 -17.49 -12.00 -28.37
C GLN A 184 -16.22 -12.74 -27.92
N MET A 185 -15.99 -12.87 -26.61
CA MET A 185 -14.85 -13.59 -26.05
C MET A 185 -15.16 -15.06 -25.75
N GLU A 186 -16.36 -15.55 -26.04
CA GLU A 186 -16.76 -16.95 -25.86
C GLU A 186 -15.85 -17.96 -26.60
N PRO A 187 -15.28 -17.67 -27.79
CA PRO A 187 -14.29 -18.54 -28.42
C PRO A 187 -13.01 -18.75 -27.57
N LEU A 188 -12.63 -17.77 -26.73
CA LEU A 188 -11.48 -17.91 -25.82
C LEU A 188 -11.74 -18.94 -24.71
N ARG A 189 -12.99 -19.35 -24.47
CA ARG A 189 -13.33 -20.42 -23.51
C ARG A 189 -12.73 -21.78 -23.91
N SER A 190 -12.43 -21.96 -25.19
CA SER A 190 -11.74 -23.15 -25.69
C SER A 190 -10.24 -23.18 -25.35
N VAL A 191 -9.67 -22.03 -24.97
CA VAL A 191 -8.26 -21.88 -24.62
C VAL A 191 -8.07 -22.17 -23.13
N SER A 192 -6.95 -22.82 -22.77
CA SER A 192 -6.67 -23.11 -21.36
C SER A 192 -6.60 -21.82 -20.52
N PRO A 193 -7.17 -21.81 -19.29
CA PRO A 193 -7.15 -20.63 -18.42
C PRO A 193 -5.75 -20.08 -18.15
N THR A 194 -4.75 -20.96 -18.09
CA THR A 194 -3.34 -20.61 -17.91
C THR A 194 -2.79 -19.84 -19.12
N ALA A 195 -3.12 -20.26 -20.34
CA ALA A 195 -2.69 -19.55 -21.55
C ALA A 195 -3.33 -18.16 -21.65
N VAL A 196 -4.62 -18.02 -21.32
CA VAL A 196 -5.31 -16.72 -21.27
C VAL A 196 -4.62 -15.78 -20.28
N THR A 197 -4.30 -16.28 -19.08
CA THR A 197 -3.63 -15.48 -18.03
C THR A 197 -2.24 -15.06 -18.46
N LEU A 198 -1.46 -15.95 -19.09
CA LEU A 198 -0.12 -15.64 -19.59
C LEU A 198 -0.18 -14.55 -20.67
N ILE A 199 -1.07 -14.69 -21.66
CA ILE A 199 -1.23 -13.69 -22.73
C ILE A 199 -1.61 -12.33 -22.16
N LEU A 200 -2.56 -12.28 -21.22
CA LEU A 200 -2.99 -11.02 -20.60
C LEU A 200 -1.89 -10.40 -19.75
N SER A 201 -1.17 -11.19 -18.96
CA SER A 201 -0.03 -10.70 -18.17
C SER A 201 1.09 -10.14 -19.06
N LEU A 202 1.37 -10.76 -20.20
CA LEU A 202 2.35 -10.28 -21.17
C LEU A 202 1.89 -8.97 -21.83
N LEU A 203 0.61 -8.89 -22.21
CA LEU A 203 0.03 -7.67 -22.75
C LEU A 203 0.15 -6.53 -21.74
N VAL A 204 -0.25 -6.76 -20.49
CA VAL A 204 -0.17 -5.74 -19.44
C VAL A 204 1.28 -5.36 -19.16
N ALA A 205 2.21 -6.31 -19.09
CA ALA A 205 3.63 -6.03 -18.91
C ALA A 205 4.20 -5.10 -19.99
N VAL A 206 3.84 -5.31 -21.27
CA VAL A 206 4.25 -4.42 -22.36
C VAL A 206 3.58 -3.04 -22.23
N PHE A 207 2.30 -2.99 -21.89
CA PHE A 207 1.60 -1.71 -21.70
C PHE A 207 2.09 -0.92 -20.49
N THR A 208 2.55 -1.59 -19.41
CA THR A 208 3.13 -0.94 -18.23
C THR A 208 4.49 -0.30 -18.51
N GLU A 209 5.23 -0.77 -19.53
CA GLU A 209 6.46 -0.08 -19.97
C GLU A 209 6.15 1.27 -20.63
N CYS A 210 5.02 1.36 -21.34
CA CYS A 210 4.63 2.58 -22.05
C CYS A 210 3.76 3.53 -21.22
N THR A 211 3.07 3.02 -20.19
CA THR A 211 2.03 3.73 -19.45
C THR A 211 2.19 3.55 -17.95
N SER A 212 1.88 4.58 -17.16
CA SER A 212 1.95 4.49 -15.69
C SER A 212 1.11 3.32 -15.13
N ASN A 213 1.65 2.60 -14.16
CA ASN A 213 1.01 1.42 -13.54
C ASN A 213 -0.43 1.69 -13.07
N VAL A 214 -0.69 2.87 -12.51
CA VAL A 214 -2.02 3.27 -12.02
C VAL A 214 -3.01 3.43 -13.18
N ALA A 215 -2.60 4.06 -14.28
CA ALA A 215 -3.46 4.24 -15.45
C ALA A 215 -3.75 2.90 -16.14
N THR A 216 -2.73 2.04 -16.30
CA THR A 216 -2.87 0.69 -16.86
C THR A 216 -3.86 -0.15 -16.04
N THR A 217 -3.70 -0.17 -14.71
CA THR A 217 -4.61 -0.89 -13.82
C THR A 217 -6.05 -0.37 -13.92
N THR A 218 -6.24 0.96 -13.90
CA THR A 218 -7.59 1.55 -13.96
C THR A 218 -8.31 1.20 -15.27
N LEU A 219 -7.58 1.13 -16.38
CA LEU A 219 -8.14 0.82 -17.69
C LEU A 219 -8.48 -0.66 -17.83
N PHE A 220 -7.54 -1.55 -17.49
CA PHE A 220 -7.67 -2.98 -17.78
C PHE A 220 -8.44 -3.76 -16.71
N LEU A 221 -8.37 -3.35 -15.44
CA LEU A 221 -8.95 -4.10 -14.33
C LEU A 221 -10.50 -4.25 -14.42
N PRO A 222 -11.27 -3.21 -14.82
CA PRO A 222 -12.70 -3.36 -15.10
C PRO A 222 -13.00 -4.33 -16.26
N ILE A 223 -12.18 -4.28 -17.32
CA ILE A 223 -12.34 -5.12 -18.51
C ILE A 223 -12.11 -6.59 -18.15
N PHE A 224 -11.03 -6.88 -17.41
CA PHE A 224 -10.72 -8.24 -16.93
C PHE A 224 -11.76 -8.76 -15.94
N ALA A 225 -12.30 -7.91 -15.08
CA ALA A 225 -13.39 -8.28 -14.18
C ALA A 225 -14.66 -8.68 -14.95
N SER A 226 -15.00 -7.96 -16.03
CA SER A 226 -16.14 -8.28 -16.89
C SER A 226 -15.91 -9.55 -17.71
N MET A 227 -14.71 -9.70 -18.29
CA MET A 227 -14.32 -10.85 -19.10
C MET A 227 -14.29 -12.15 -18.26
N SER A 228 -13.67 -12.12 -17.08
CA SER A 228 -13.58 -13.29 -16.19
C SER A 228 -14.95 -13.83 -15.79
N ARG A 229 -15.90 -12.95 -15.48
CA ARG A 229 -17.29 -13.34 -15.19
C ARG A 229 -17.97 -14.04 -16.37
N THR A 230 -17.68 -13.62 -17.61
CA THR A 230 -18.34 -14.19 -18.79
C THR A 230 -17.74 -15.54 -19.21
N ILE A 231 -16.40 -15.68 -19.13
CA ILE A 231 -15.72 -16.94 -19.44
C ILE A 231 -15.94 -17.98 -18.31
N GLY A 232 -16.45 -17.54 -17.15
CA GLY A 232 -16.66 -18.40 -15.98
C GLY A 232 -15.37 -18.67 -15.21
N LEU A 233 -14.38 -17.80 -15.33
CA LEU A 233 -13.12 -17.85 -14.60
C LEU A 233 -13.20 -17.04 -13.31
N ASN A 234 -12.51 -17.51 -12.27
CA ASN A 234 -12.39 -16.72 -11.05
C ASN A 234 -11.66 -15.40 -11.36
N PRO A 235 -12.27 -14.21 -11.12
CA PRO A 235 -11.66 -12.92 -11.44
C PRO A 235 -10.29 -12.72 -10.81
N LEU A 236 -10.05 -13.30 -9.63
CA LEU A 236 -8.76 -13.24 -8.95
C LEU A 236 -7.63 -13.86 -9.78
N TYR A 237 -7.93 -14.86 -10.62
CA TYR A 237 -6.93 -15.54 -11.43
C TYR A 237 -6.38 -14.64 -12.55
N VAL A 238 -7.17 -13.67 -13.02
CA VAL A 238 -6.77 -12.73 -14.08
C VAL A 238 -6.31 -11.40 -13.50
N MET A 239 -6.92 -10.93 -12.40
CA MET A 239 -6.65 -9.61 -11.83
C MET A 239 -5.42 -9.56 -10.90
N LEU A 240 -4.93 -10.69 -10.39
CA LEU A 240 -3.75 -10.74 -9.52
C LEU A 240 -2.40 -10.81 -10.25
N PRO A 241 -2.26 -11.55 -11.38
CA PRO A 241 -0.98 -11.65 -12.09
C PRO A 241 -0.68 -10.46 -13.01
N CYS A 242 -1.71 -9.71 -13.39
CA CYS A 242 -1.63 -8.52 -14.24
C CYS A 242 -1.44 -7.27 -13.38
#